data_AF-A0A4R0HPI9-F1
#
_entry.id   AF-A0A4R0HPI9-F1
#
_cell.length_a   1.000
_cell.length_b   1.000
_cell.length_c   1.000
_cell.angle_alpha   90.00
_cell.angle_beta   90.00
_cell.angle_gamma   90.00
#
_symmetry.space_group_name_H-M   'P 1'
#
loop_
_entity.id
_entity.type
_entity.pdbx_description
1 polymer ?
#
loop_
_entity_poly.entity_id
_entity_poly.type
_entity_poly.pdbx_seq_one_letter_code
_entity_poly.pdbx_strand_id
1 'polypeptide(L)'
;MAFEIVTTVIASSTALVVAVVGYWFTKKREREAELRKERLDHYKELVSSLSDILEGDNNFQGQKRFAVACNNLNLVAPVSVLKALQVFQDETKSSNPSRTLERHDQLLSLLLVEMRRDLNISSDGELMLTFRLWAPGKSL
;
A
#
# COMPACT_ATOMS: atom_id res chain seq x y z
N MET A 1 -8.55 53.44 -24.15
CA MET A 1 -8.96 53.81 -22.77
C MET A 1 -9.89 52.78 -22.13
N ALA A 2 -11.22 52.85 -22.23
CA ALA A 2 -12.12 51.95 -21.48
C ALA A 2 -11.98 50.45 -21.84
N PHE A 3 -11.85 50.14 -23.13
CA PHE A 3 -11.69 48.75 -23.60
C PHE A 3 -10.38 48.12 -23.11
N GLU A 4 -9.28 48.87 -23.09
CA GLU A 4 -7.97 48.41 -22.60
C GLU A 4 -7.98 48.13 -21.09
N ILE A 5 -8.74 48.92 -20.33
CA ILE A 5 -8.89 48.70 -18.88
C ILE A 5 -9.65 47.39 -18.63
N VAL A 6 -10.75 47.14 -19.36
CA VAL A 6 -11.54 45.92 -19.23
C VAL A 6 -10.72 44.68 -19.60
N THR A 7 -9.99 44.71 -20.73
CA THR A 7 -9.15 43.58 -21.15
C THR A 7 -8.01 43.32 -20.16
N THR A 8 -7.39 44.37 -19.61
CA THR A 8 -6.34 44.24 -18.58
C THR A 8 -6.88 43.62 -17.29
N VAL A 9 -8.09 44.01 -16.86
CA VAL A 9 -8.74 43.44 -15.67
C VAL A 9 -9.09 41.97 -15.88
N ILE A 10 -9.63 41.60 -17.05
CA ILE A 10 -9.96 40.21 -17.38
C ILE A 10 -8.67 39.36 -17.46
N ALA A 11 -7.64 39.86 -18.14
CA ALA A 11 -6.37 39.15 -18.30
C ALA A 11 -5.67 38.93 -16.95
N SER A 12 -5.60 39.97 -16.11
CA SER A 12 -5.00 39.87 -14.77
C SER A 12 -5.80 38.95 -13.84
N SER A 13 -7.14 39.00 -13.90
CA SER A 13 -8.01 38.08 -13.15
C SER A 13 -7.83 36.63 -13.60
N THR A 14 -7.74 36.40 -14.91
CA THR A 14 -7.52 35.06 -15.47
C THR A 14 -6.16 34.50 -15.05
N ALA A 15 -5.10 35.31 -15.11
CA ALA A 15 -3.77 34.91 -14.67
C ALA A 15 -3.75 34.53 -13.17
N LEU A 16 -4.46 35.29 -12.34
CA LEU A 16 -4.60 34.99 -10.91
C LEU A 16 -5.30 33.65 -10.68
N VAL A 17 -6.42 33.40 -11.37
CA VAL A 17 -7.17 32.14 -11.26
C VAL A 17 -6.29 30.95 -11.68
N VAL A 18 -5.59 31.06 -12.81
CA VAL A 18 -4.68 30.01 -13.29
C VAL A 18 -3.56 29.75 -12.27
N ALA A 19 -2.98 30.79 -11.68
CA ALA A 19 -1.93 30.64 -10.67
C ALA A 19 -2.44 29.91 -9.41
N VAL A 20 -3.63 30.28 -8.91
CA VAL A 20 -4.24 29.65 -7.72
C VAL A 20 -4.58 28.19 -7.96
N VAL A 21 -5.23 27.90 -9.11
CA VAL A 21 -5.59 26.53 -9.49
C VAL A 21 -4.33 25.68 -9.68
N GLY A 22 -3.32 26.20 -10.39
CA GLY A 22 -2.04 25.53 -10.58
C GLY A 22 -1.35 25.19 -9.27
N TYR A 23 -1.25 26.16 -8.34
CA TYR A 23 -0.69 25.93 -7.01
C TYR A 23 -1.44 24.86 -6.23
N TRP A 24 -2.77 24.86 -6.27
CA TRP A 24 -3.60 23.86 -5.59
C TRP A 24 -3.38 22.45 -6.15
N PHE A 25 -3.33 22.30 -7.47
CA PHE A 25 -3.03 21.01 -8.11
C PHE A 25 -1.62 20.49 -7.76
N THR A 26 -0.62 21.38 -7.78
CA THR A 26 0.76 21.02 -7.37
C THR A 26 0.78 20.52 -5.92
N LYS A 27 0.18 21.27 -5.00
CA LYS A 27 0.16 20.90 -3.57
C LYS A 27 -0.63 19.62 -3.31
N LYS A 28 -1.71 19.38 -4.06
CA LYS A 28 -2.45 18.11 -4.00
C LYS A 28 -1.57 16.94 -4.43
N ARG A 29 -0.84 17.08 -5.53
CA ARG A 29 0.07 16.05 -6.04
C ARG A 29 1.24 15.77 -5.09
N GLU A 30 1.78 16.80 -4.43
CA GLU A 30 2.80 16.65 -3.38
C GLU A 30 2.29 15.79 -2.23
N ARG A 31 1.09 16.10 -1.69
CA ARG A 31 0.48 15.31 -0.61
C ARG A 31 0.20 13.86 -1.02
N GLU A 32 -0.27 13.64 -2.24
CA GLU A 32 -0.49 12.29 -2.76
C GLU A 32 0.83 11.51 -2.89
N ALA A 33 1.92 12.18 -3.26
CA ALA A 33 3.24 11.57 -3.33
C ALA A 33 3.80 11.23 -1.94
N GLU A 34 3.63 12.13 -0.96
CA GLU A 34 4.00 11.90 0.45
C GLU A 34 3.23 10.71 1.03
N LEU A 35 1.91 10.68 0.84
CA LEU A 35 1.06 9.58 1.31
C LEU A 35 1.46 8.25 0.67
N ARG A 36 1.77 8.25 -0.64
CA ARG A 36 2.23 7.03 -1.33
C ARG A 36 3.56 6.53 -0.76
N LYS A 37 4.47 7.44 -0.40
CA LYS A 37 5.74 7.10 0.23
C LYS A 37 5.52 6.50 1.62
N GLU A 38 4.69 7.13 2.45
CA GLU A 38 4.34 6.63 3.79
C GLU A 38 3.73 5.23 3.72
N ARG A 39 2.78 5.00 2.81
CA ARG A 39 2.20 3.66 2.59
C ARG A 39 3.23 2.64 2.14
N LEU A 40 4.14 3.00 1.23
CA LEU A 40 5.22 2.12 0.80
C LEU A 40 6.09 1.69 1.98
N ASP A 41 6.40 2.61 2.90
CA ASP A 41 7.21 2.30 4.07
C ASP A 41 6.47 1.34 5.03
N HIS A 42 5.15 1.52 5.23
CA HIS A 42 4.34 0.57 5.99
C HIS A 42 4.23 -0.81 5.31
N TYR A 43 4.09 -0.87 3.98
CA TYR A 43 4.06 -2.14 3.26
C TYR A 43 5.40 -2.87 3.32
N LYS A 44 6.53 -2.14 3.22
CA LYS A 44 7.87 -2.72 3.41
C LYS A 44 8.03 -3.29 4.81
N GLU A 45 7.56 -2.58 5.84
CA GLU A 45 7.62 -3.04 7.23
C GLU A 45 6.80 -4.32 7.42
N LEU A 46 5.60 -4.39 6.85
CA LEU A 46 4.80 -5.62 6.87
C LEU A 46 5.56 -6.78 6.20
N VAL A 47 6.03 -6.59 4.97
CA VAL A 47 6.75 -7.65 4.23
C VAL A 47 8.01 -8.07 4.96
N SER A 48 8.75 -7.13 5.55
CA SER A 48 9.92 -7.44 6.39
C SER A 48 9.54 -8.25 7.62
N SER A 49 8.44 -7.90 8.30
CA SER A 49 7.98 -8.62 9.49
C SER A 49 7.49 -10.04 9.19
N LEU A 50 6.99 -10.29 7.97
CA LEU A 50 6.64 -11.65 7.52
C LEU A 50 7.86 -12.57 7.47
N SER A 51 9.04 -12.04 7.11
CA SER A 51 10.29 -12.81 7.12
C SER A 51 10.75 -13.20 8.52
N ASP A 52 10.28 -12.51 9.56
CA ASP A 52 10.63 -12.80 10.96
C ASP A 52 9.72 -13.87 11.60
N ILE A 53 8.65 -14.29 10.91
CA ILE A 53 7.63 -15.24 11.40
C ILE A 53 7.49 -16.49 10.52
N LEU A 54 8.62 -17.00 10.02
CA LEU A 54 8.65 -18.23 9.23
C LEU A 54 8.07 -19.43 10.02
N GLU A 55 7.39 -20.33 9.30
CA GLU A 55 6.77 -21.50 9.93
C GLU A 55 7.83 -22.36 10.66
N GLY A 56 7.52 -22.72 11.91
CA GLY A 56 8.43 -23.47 12.78
C GLY A 56 9.42 -22.62 13.58
N ASP A 57 9.43 -21.30 13.40
CA ASP A 57 10.20 -20.38 14.24
C ASP A 57 9.31 -19.76 15.34
N ASN A 58 9.64 -20.03 16.61
CA ASN A 58 8.94 -19.45 17.76
C ASN A 58 9.53 -18.08 18.14
N ASN A 59 9.67 -17.20 17.16
CA ASN A 59 10.19 -15.85 17.36
C ASN A 59 9.10 -14.89 17.86
N PHE A 60 8.96 -14.77 19.19
CA PHE A 60 7.99 -13.85 19.80
C PHE A 60 8.20 -12.38 19.39
N GLN A 61 9.44 -11.95 19.19
CA GLN A 61 9.71 -10.58 18.73
C GLN A 61 9.22 -10.36 17.30
N GLY A 62 9.45 -11.34 16.41
CA GLY A 62 8.92 -11.34 15.04
C GLY A 62 7.39 -11.26 15.02
N GLN A 63 6.72 -12.07 15.84
CA GLN A 63 5.26 -12.05 15.97
C GLN A 63 4.73 -10.70 16.45
N LYS A 64 5.39 -10.09 17.44
CA LYS A 64 5.04 -8.74 17.92
C LYS A 64 5.22 -7.70 16.82
N ARG A 65 6.33 -7.75 16.07
CA ARG A 65 6.61 -6.83 14.96
C ARG A 65 5.56 -6.96 13.85
N PHE A 66 5.19 -8.18 13.48
CA PHE A 66 4.12 -8.44 12.52
C PHE A 66 2.76 -7.88 12.98
N ALA A 67 2.40 -8.09 14.26
CA ALA A 67 1.16 -7.55 14.82
C ALA A 67 1.15 -6.01 14.79
N VAL A 68 2.26 -5.35 15.12
CA VAL A 68 2.40 -3.89 15.04
C VAL A 68 2.27 -3.41 13.59
N ALA A 69 2.93 -4.07 12.64
CA ALA A 69 2.82 -3.73 11.22
C ALA A 69 1.37 -3.83 10.71
N CYS A 70 0.66 -4.92 11.05
CA CYS A 70 -0.76 -5.08 10.73
C CYS A 70 -1.63 -3.98 11.34
N ASN A 71 -1.40 -3.63 12.60
CA ASN A 71 -2.17 -2.59 13.29
C ASN A 71 -1.97 -1.21 12.67
N ASN A 72 -0.73 -0.88 12.28
CA ASN A 72 -0.44 0.39 11.61
C ASN A 72 -1.15 0.49 10.25
N LEU A 73 -1.26 -0.62 9.51
CA LEU A 73 -1.96 -0.62 8.22
C LEU A 73 -3.45 -0.27 8.34
N ASN A 74 -4.11 -0.56 9.46
CA ASN A 74 -5.50 -0.16 9.69
C ASN A 74 -5.72 1.36 9.60
N LEU A 75 -4.69 2.17 9.80
CA LEU A 75 -4.77 3.63 9.72
C LEU A 75 -4.53 4.19 8.31
N VAL A 76 -3.63 3.57 7.54
CA VAL A 76 -3.06 4.17 6.33
C VAL A 76 -3.45 3.47 5.03
N ALA A 77 -3.79 2.18 5.10
CA ALA A 77 -4.04 1.35 3.92
C ALA A 77 -5.46 1.53 3.38
N PRO A 78 -5.66 1.44 2.06
CA PRO A 78 -7.00 1.46 1.48
C PRO A 78 -7.79 0.20 1.83
N VAL A 79 -9.11 0.28 1.72
CA VAL A 79 -10.03 -0.81 2.04
C VAL A 79 -9.73 -2.12 1.29
N SER A 80 -9.25 -2.06 0.05
CA SER A 80 -8.93 -3.27 -0.73
C SER A 80 -7.77 -4.05 -0.10
N VAL A 81 -6.72 -3.35 0.33
CA VAL A 81 -5.56 -3.93 1.03
C VAL A 81 -6.00 -4.49 2.39
N LEU A 82 -6.83 -3.76 3.14
CA LEU A 82 -7.32 -4.22 4.44
C LEU A 82 -8.14 -5.51 4.34
N LYS A 83 -9.00 -5.63 3.31
CA LYS A 83 -9.76 -6.86 3.05
C LYS A 83 -8.84 -8.03 2.72
N ALA A 84 -7.84 -7.83 1.86
CA ALA A 84 -6.88 -8.87 1.53
C ALA A 84 -6.07 -9.30 2.76
N LEU A 85 -5.67 -8.35 3.61
CA LEU A 85 -4.94 -8.61 4.85
C LEU A 85 -5.78 -9.44 5.84
N GLN A 86 -7.05 -9.09 6.03
CA GLN A 86 -7.94 -9.82 6.92
C GLN A 86 -8.14 -11.27 6.48
N VAL A 87 -8.37 -11.52 5.18
CA VAL A 87 -8.53 -12.89 4.67
C VAL A 87 -7.22 -13.68 4.81
N PHE A 88 -6.07 -13.04 4.60
CA PHE A 88 -4.76 -13.68 4.83
C PHE A 88 -4.53 -14.02 6.32
N GLN A 89 -4.87 -13.12 7.24
CA GLN A 89 -4.80 -13.36 8.69
C GLN A 89 -5.74 -14.49 9.12
N ASP A 90 -6.94 -14.54 8.54
CA ASP A 90 -7.91 -15.60 8.80
C ASP A 90 -7.42 -16.98 8.33
N GLU A 91 -6.66 -17.05 7.25
CA GLU A 91 -6.05 -18.30 6.80
C GLU A 91 -4.89 -18.72 7.71
N THR A 92 -4.06 -17.76 8.15
CA THR A 92 -2.80 -18.01 8.88
C THR A 92 -2.96 -18.17 10.39
N LYS A 93 -4.12 -17.82 10.96
CA LYS A 93 -4.38 -17.97 12.40
C LYS A 93 -4.20 -19.43 12.85
N SER A 94 -3.60 -19.60 14.03
CA SER A 94 -3.36 -20.93 14.62
C SER A 94 -4.64 -21.74 14.88
N SER A 95 -5.78 -21.06 14.99
CA SER A 95 -7.09 -21.69 15.16
C SER A 95 -7.73 -22.20 13.87
N ASN A 96 -7.10 -21.99 12.70
CA ASN A 96 -7.58 -22.55 11.42
C ASN A 96 -7.00 -23.96 11.21
N PRO A 97 -7.80 -25.04 11.39
CA PRO A 97 -7.31 -26.41 11.21
C PRO A 97 -7.18 -26.80 9.73
N SER A 98 -7.78 -26.03 8.81
CA SER A 98 -7.85 -26.33 7.38
C SER A 98 -6.84 -25.54 6.53
N ARG A 99 -5.77 -25.03 7.15
CA ARG A 99 -4.75 -24.24 6.45
C ARG A 99 -4.07 -25.06 5.35
N THR A 100 -3.94 -24.50 4.15
CA THR A 100 -3.17 -25.12 3.06
C THR A 100 -2.11 -24.18 2.52
N LEU A 101 -0.98 -24.74 2.06
CA LEU A 101 0.12 -23.95 1.50
C LEU A 101 -0.33 -23.21 0.22
N GLU A 102 -1.14 -23.87 -0.60
CA GLU A 102 -1.69 -23.28 -1.82
C GLU A 102 -2.59 -22.08 -1.51
N ARG A 103 -3.44 -22.20 -0.47
CA ARG A 103 -4.34 -21.11 -0.08
C ARG A 103 -3.58 -19.96 0.55
N HIS A 104 -2.57 -20.27 1.38
CA HIS A 104 -1.63 -19.29 1.91
C HIS A 104 -0.98 -18.48 0.79
N ASP A 105 -0.36 -19.13 -0.20
CA ASP A 105 0.34 -18.48 -1.30
C ASP A 105 -0.60 -17.62 -2.16
N GLN A 106 -1.82 -18.11 -2.41
CA GLN A 106 -2.85 -17.34 -3.13
C GLN A 106 -3.23 -16.06 -2.40
N LEU A 107 -3.45 -16.13 -1.08
CA LEU A 107 -3.87 -14.99 -0.28
C LEU A 107 -2.72 -13.99 -0.04
N LEU A 108 -1.50 -14.49 0.13
CA LEU A 108 -0.30 -13.65 0.15
C LEU A 108 -0.14 -12.91 -1.18
N SER A 109 -0.32 -13.61 -2.30
CA SER A 109 -0.25 -13.02 -3.64
C SER A 109 -1.29 -11.92 -3.81
N LEU A 110 -2.54 -12.19 -3.42
CA LEU A 110 -3.63 -11.21 -3.44
C LEU A 110 -3.27 -9.96 -2.62
N LEU A 111 -2.75 -10.13 -1.40
CA LEU A 111 -2.34 -9.03 -0.54
C LEU A 111 -1.26 -8.16 -1.20
N LEU A 112 -0.22 -8.78 -1.77
CA LEU A 112 0.86 -8.06 -2.45
C LEU A 112 0.38 -7.34 -3.72
N VAL A 113 -0.54 -7.94 -4.48
CA VAL A 113 -1.14 -7.30 -5.66
C VAL A 113 -1.96 -6.07 -5.26
N GLU A 114 -2.78 -6.15 -4.21
CA GLU A 114 -3.55 -4.99 -3.74
C GLU A 114 -2.64 -3.86 -3.25
N MET A 115 -1.53 -4.17 -2.57
CA MET A 115 -0.53 -3.17 -2.17
C MET A 115 0.14 -2.51 -3.37
N ARG A 116 0.52 -3.30 -4.38
CA ARG A 116 1.12 -2.77 -5.63
C ARG A 116 0.14 -1.90 -6.40
N ARG A 117 -1.15 -2.28 -6.44
CA ARG A 117 -2.21 -1.47 -7.05
C ARG A 117 -2.38 -0.14 -6.34
N ASP A 118 -2.40 -0.13 -5.00
CA ASP A 118 -2.47 1.11 -4.21
C ASP A 118 -1.29 2.06 -4.50
N LEU A 119 -0.09 1.50 -4.72
CA LEU A 119 1.09 2.26 -5.09
C LEU A 119 1.12 2.69 -6.57
N ASN A 120 0.12 2.34 -7.38
CA ASN A 120 0.09 2.53 -8.84
C ASN A 120 1.27 1.86 -9.57
N ILE A 121 1.69 0.68 -9.10
CA ILE A 121 2.76 -0.14 -9.70
C ILE A 121 2.17 -1.28 -10.57
N SER A 122 0.89 -1.62 -10.37
CA SER A 122 0.27 -2.80 -10.98
C SER A 122 0.13 -2.72 -12.50
N SER A 123 0.43 -3.83 -13.18
CA SER A 123 0.21 -4.03 -14.63
C SER A 123 -0.94 -5.02 -14.88
N ASP A 124 -1.56 -4.98 -16.07
CA ASP A 124 -2.77 -5.74 -16.46
C ASP A 124 -2.65 -7.28 -16.37
N GLY A 125 -1.50 -7.83 -15.97
CA GLY A 125 -1.26 -9.28 -15.79
C GLY A 125 -0.94 -9.75 -14.36
N GLU A 126 -0.91 -8.87 -13.35
CA GLU A 126 -0.41 -9.23 -12.01
C GLU A 126 -1.27 -10.26 -11.25
N LEU A 127 -2.55 -10.41 -11.62
CA LEU A 127 -3.43 -11.42 -11.02
C LEU A 127 -2.99 -12.87 -11.32
N MET A 128 -2.07 -13.07 -12.28
CA MET A 128 -1.50 -14.38 -12.61
C MET A 128 -0.19 -14.68 -11.86
N LEU A 129 0.37 -13.69 -11.15
CA LEU A 129 1.63 -13.88 -10.41
C LEU A 129 1.35 -14.55 -9.06
N THR A 130 1.99 -15.70 -8.84
CA THR A 130 2.06 -16.31 -7.50
C THR A 130 3.33 -15.81 -6.82
N PHE A 131 3.16 -14.95 -5.81
CA PHE A 131 4.23 -14.49 -4.97
C PHE A 131 4.49 -15.49 -3.84
N ARG A 132 5.75 -15.75 -3.56
CA ARG A 132 6.21 -16.55 -2.42
C ARG A 132 7.30 -15.79 -1.69
N LEU A 133 7.31 -15.88 -0.36
CA LEU A 133 8.42 -15.39 0.43
C LEU A 133 9.60 -16.34 0.27
N TRP A 134 10.78 -15.77 0.00
CA TRP A 134 12.00 -16.55 -0.10
C TRP A 134 12.60 -16.70 1.29
N ALA A 135 12.86 -17.94 1.69
CA ALA A 135 13.64 -18.28 2.87
C ALA A 135 14.71 -19.32 2.45
N PRO A 136 15.98 -19.15 2.85
CA PRO A 136 16.96 -20.20 2.65
C PRO A 136 16.49 -21.44 3.44
N GLY A 137 16.48 -22.60 2.78
CA GLY A 137 16.09 -23.84 3.43
C GLY A 137 16.99 -24.09 4.66
N LYS A 138 16.38 -24.39 5.82
CA LYS A 138 17.15 -24.91 6.95
C LYS A 138 17.66 -26.29 6.51
N SER A 139 18.99 -26.47 6.43
CA SER A 139 19.56 -27.80 6.47
C SER A 139 19.18 -28.38 7.85
N LEU A 140 18.32 -29.39 7.84
CA LEU A 140 18.05 -30.21 9.03
C LEU A 140 19.35 -30.88 9.50
#